data_AF-A0A1R3HV39-F1
#
_entry.id   AF-A0A1R3HV39-F1
#
_cell.length_a   1.000
_cell.length_b   1.000
_cell.length_c   1.000
_cell.angle_alpha   90.00
_cell.angle_beta   90.00
_cell.angle_gamma   90.00
#
_symmetry.space_group_name_H-M   'P 1'
#
loop_
_entity.id
_entity.type
_entity.pdbx_description
1 polymer ?
#
loop_
_entity_poly.entity_id
_entity_poly.type
_entity_poly.pdbx_seq_one_letter_code
_entity_poly.pdbx_strand_id
1 'polypeptide(L)' 'MAKSVQTMTCQQAVTTLLPCNPFLTGQAPNPTVPCCIVVTKVNAEATTTQARQDLCECLKKAAPTFGVKPEKAKVYDNL' A
#
# COMPACT_ATOMS: atom_id res chain seq x y z
N MET A 1 13.91 8.25 -26.78
CA MET A 1 12.50 8.19 -26.33
C MET A 1 12.28 6.86 -25.60
N ALA A 2 11.91 6.89 -24.31
CA ALA A 2 11.17 5.84 -23.60
C ALA A 2 10.95 6.34 -22.16
N LYS A 3 9.87 7.09 -21.93
CA LYS A 3 9.39 7.33 -20.58
C LYS A 3 8.67 6.04 -20.21
N SER A 4 9.41 5.07 -19.67
CA SER A 4 8.81 3.86 -19.12
C SER A 4 7.76 4.32 -18.13
N VAL A 5 6.48 4.17 -18.46
CA VAL A 5 5.43 4.18 -17.46
C VAL A 5 5.64 2.90 -16.68
N GLN A 6 6.59 2.93 -15.75
CA GLN A 6 6.93 1.79 -14.92
C GLN A 6 5.76 1.67 -13.94
N THR A 7 4.75 0.90 -14.31
CA THR A 7 3.72 0.49 -13.36
C THR A 7 4.43 -0.17 -12.20
N MET A 8 4.21 0.34 -10.98
CA MET A 8 4.80 -0.19 -9.77
C MET A 8 4.54 -1.70 -9.69
N THR A 9 5.60 -2.49 -9.55
CA THR A 9 5.44 -3.93 -9.35
C THR A 9 4.92 -4.21 -7.93
N CYS A 10 4.32 -5.39 -7.76
CA CYS A 10 3.87 -5.87 -6.45
C CYS A 10 4.96 -5.80 -5.37
N GLN A 11 6.17 -6.30 -5.69
CA GLN A 11 7.29 -6.29 -4.76
C GLN A 11 7.73 -4.87 -4.39
N GLN A 12 7.73 -3.94 -5.35
CA GLN A 12 8.03 -2.54 -5.09
C GLN A 12 6.99 -1.89 -4.19
N ALA A 13 5.70 -2.15 -4.43
CA ALA A 13 4.62 -1.62 -3.60
C ALA A 13 4.70 -2.11 -2.15
N VAL A 14 4.87 -3.43 -1.96
CA VAL A 14 5.03 -4.04 -0.64
C VAL A 14 6.24 -3.46 0.10
N THR A 15 7.39 -3.38 -0.56
CA THR A 15 8.62 -2.83 0.03
C THR A 15 8.46 -1.34 0.38
N THR A 16 7.79 -0.58 -0.50
CA THR A 16 7.53 0.84 -0.30
C THR A 16 6.61 1.09 0.91
N LEU A 17 5.68 0.18 1.19
CA LEU A 17 4.72 0.29 2.30
C LEU A 17 5.23 -0.20 3.66
N LEU A 18 6.47 -0.73 3.76
CA LEU A 18 7.06 -1.17 5.03
C LEU A 18 6.95 -0.15 6.19
N PRO A 19 7.09 1.18 5.98
CA PRO A 19 6.91 2.18 7.04
C PRO A 19 5.52 2.18 7.69
N CYS A 20 4.51 1.60 7.04
CA CYS A 20 3.15 1.49 7.56
C CYS A 20 2.94 0.31 8.51
N ASN A 21 3.88 -0.64 8.54
CA ASN A 21 3.71 -1.90 9.27
C ASN A 21 3.34 -1.72 10.76
N PRO A 22 3.95 -0.80 11.54
CA PRO A 22 3.58 -0.62 12.94
C PRO A 22 2.09 -0.24 13.12
N PHE A 23 1.54 0.62 12.25
CA PHE A 23 0.13 0.97 12.30
C PHE A 23 -0.76 -0.19 11.86
N LEU A 24 -0.43 -0.81 10.71
CA LEU A 24 -1.22 -1.90 10.12
C LEU A 24 -1.27 -3.17 10.98
N THR A 25 -0.27 -3.41 11.83
CA THR A 25 -0.22 -4.54 12.77
C THR A 25 -0.76 -4.18 14.16
N GLY A 26 -1.16 -2.92 14.37
CA GLY A 26 -1.69 -2.40 15.63
C GLY A 26 -0.63 -2.15 16.72
N GLN A 27 0.65 -2.04 16.35
CA GLN A 27 1.74 -1.64 17.25
C GLN A 27 1.81 -0.11 17.44
N ALA A 28 1.21 0.66 16.54
CA ALA A 28 1.06 2.10 16.65
C ALA A 28 -0.42 2.51 16.46
N PRO A 29 -0.90 3.53 17.20
CA PRO A 29 -2.30 3.96 17.10
C PRO A 29 -2.60 4.73 15.81
N ASN A 30 -1.58 5.36 15.19
CA ASN A 30 -1.73 6.19 13.99
C ASN A 30 -0.62 5.89 12.97
N PRO A 31 -0.86 6.11 11.66
CA PRO A 31 0.18 6.09 10.65
C PRO A 31 1.26 7.14 10.95
N THR A 32 2.50 6.82 10.61
CA THR A 32 3.59 7.80 10.66
C THR A 32 3.55 8.69 9.41
N VAL A 33 4.14 9.90 9.49
CA VAL A 33 4.29 10.77 8.30
C VAL A 33 4.98 10.04 7.13
N PRO A 34 6.07 9.28 7.35
CA PRO A 34 6.65 8.44 6.31
C PRO A 34 5.66 7.45 5.68
N CYS A 35 4.82 6.79 6.48
CA CYS A 35 3.77 5.90 5.95
C CYS A 35 2.82 6.64 5.00
N CYS A 36 2.34 7.83 5.40
CA CYS A 36 1.43 8.61 4.53
C CYS A 36 2.10 9.03 3.21
N ILE A 37 3.37 9.43 3.26
CA ILE A 37 4.14 9.81 2.07
C ILE A 37 4.25 8.63 1.10
N VAL A 38 4.64 7.44 1.59
CA VAL A 38 4.81 6.28 0.73
C VAL A 38 3.49 5.72 0.19
N VAL A 39 2.40 5.77 0.98
CA VAL A 39 1.05 5.42 0.47
C VAL A 39 0.65 6.35 -0.67
N THR A 40 0.91 7.65 -0.54
CA THR A 40 0.63 8.63 -1.60
C THR A 40 1.42 8.33 -2.87
N LYS A 41 2.69 7.94 -2.73
CA LYS A 41 3.54 7.52 -3.86
C LYS A 41 2.97 6.28 -4.56
N VAL A 42 2.61 5.23 -3.82
CA VAL A 42 2.01 4.01 -4.40
C VAL A 42 0.72 4.35 -5.15
N ASN A 43 -0.14 5.20 -4.59
CA ASN A 43 -1.37 5.63 -5.25
C ASN A 43 -1.12 6.46 -6.52
N ALA A 44 -0.07 7.29 -6.54
CA ALA A 44 0.30 8.08 -7.70
C ALA A 44 0.87 7.23 -8.85
N GLU A 45 1.45 6.07 -8.56
CA GLU A 45 1.93 5.11 -9.58
C GLU A 45 0.80 4.23 -10.14
N ALA A 46 -0.31 4.09 -9.40
CA ALA A 46 -1.50 3.34 -9.81
C ALA A 46 -2.46 4.17 -10.69
N THR A 47 -1.97 4.71 -11.81
CA THR A 47 -2.71 5.69 -12.62
C THR A 47 -3.85 5.12 -13.46
N THR A 48 -3.87 3.81 -13.72
CA THR A 48 -4.91 3.12 -14.51
C THR A 48 -5.73 2.18 -13.63
N THR A 49 -6.95 1.85 -14.06
CA THR A 49 -7.80 0.86 -13.37
C THR A 49 -7.10 -0.49 -13.26
N GLN A 50 -6.45 -0.94 -14.33
CA GLN A 50 -5.71 -2.21 -14.33
C GLN A 50 -4.57 -2.17 -13.29
N ALA A 51 -3.78 -1.10 -13.24
CA ALA A 51 -2.71 -0.96 -12.26
C ALA A 51 -3.24 -0.97 -10.81
N ARG A 52 -4.40 -0.35 -10.56
CA ARG A 52 -5.06 -0.40 -9.24
C ARG A 52 -5.53 -1.81 -8.89
N GLN A 53 -6.10 -2.55 -9.84
CA GLN A 53 -6.55 -3.92 -9.64
C GLN A 53 -5.36 -4.85 -9.34
N ASP A 54 -4.29 -4.74 -10.13
CA ASP A 54 -3.08 -5.54 -9.97
C ASP A 54 -2.42 -5.31 -8.60
N LEU A 55 -2.30 -4.04 -8.18
CA LEU A 55 -1.78 -3.68 -6.87
C LEU A 55 -2.72 -4.12 -5.73
N CYS A 56 -4.03 -3.97 -5.89
CA CYS A 56 -5.01 -4.40 -4.89
C CYS A 56 -4.89 -5.91 -4.62
N GLU A 57 -4.91 -6.72 -5.67
CA GLU A 57 -4.79 -8.18 -5.56
C GLU A 57 -3.43 -8.61 -5.00
N CYS A 58 -2.35 -7.93 -5.39
CA CYS A 58 -1.03 -8.09 -4.79
C CYS A 58 -1.05 -7.83 -3.27
N LEU A 59 -1.53 -6.66 -2.86
CA LEU A 59 -1.48 -6.23 -1.46
C LEU A 59 -2.38 -7.10 -0.58
N LYS A 60 -3.55 -7.52 -1.08
CA LYS A 60 -4.43 -8.49 -0.40
C LYS A 60 -3.71 -9.81 -0.11
N LYS A 61 -2.94 -10.34 -1.07
CA LYS A 61 -2.17 -11.57 -0.90
C LYS A 61 -0.96 -11.39 0.03
N ALA A 62 -0.32 -10.23 -0.01
CA ALA A 62 0.87 -9.95 0.79
C ALA A 62 0.52 -9.67 2.26
N ALA A 63 -0.59 -8.96 2.53
CA ALA A 63 -1.00 -8.46 3.84
C ALA A 63 -0.89 -9.48 5.00
N PRO A 64 -1.34 -10.75 4.87
CA PRO A 64 -1.19 -11.74 5.93
C PRO A 64 0.27 -12.04 6.31
N THR A 65 1.18 -12.04 5.32
CA THR A 65 2.62 -12.30 5.53
C THR A 65 3.28 -11.21 6.38
N PHE A 66 2.74 -10.00 6.36
CA PHE A 66 3.22 -8.87 7.16
C PHE A 66 2.45 -8.70 8.48
N GLY A 67 1.51 -9.61 8.79
CA GLY A 67 0.72 -9.55 10.01
C GLY A 67 -0.29 -8.40 10.04
N VAL A 68 -0.65 -7.86 8.87
CA VAL A 68 -1.62 -6.77 8.75
C VAL A 68 -2.95 -7.22 9.35
N LYS A 69 -3.50 -6.38 10.23
CA LYS A 69 -4.81 -6.56 10.85
C LYS A 69 -5.84 -5.79 10.02
N PRO A 70 -6.69 -6.46 9.23
CA PRO A 70 -7.64 -5.79 8.35
C PRO A 70 -8.58 -4.84 9.10
N GLU A 71 -8.90 -5.12 10.37
CA GLU A 71 -9.71 -4.22 11.19
C GLU A 71 -9.13 -2.81 11.37
N LYS A 72 -7.80 -2.63 11.26
CA LYS A 72 -7.17 -1.30 11.31
C LYS A 72 -7.36 -0.52 10.03
N ALA A 73 -7.55 -1.20 8.89
CA ALA A 73 -7.86 -0.57 7.61
C ALA A 73 -9.34 -0.22 7.48
N LYS A 74 -10.25 -0.93 8.18
CA LYS A 74 -11.70 -0.69 8.15
C LYS A 74 -12.14 0.70 8.57
N VAL A 75 -11.29 1.45 9.28
CA VAL A 75 -11.58 2.87 9.60
C VAL A 75 -11.81 3.72 8.34
N TYR A 76 -11.28 3.28 7.19
CA TYR A 76 -11.43 3.95 5.90
C TYR A 76 -12.62 3.44 5.06
N ASP A 77 -13.35 2.40 5.47
CA ASP A 77 -14.50 1.86 4.70
C ASP A 77 -15.73 2.80 4.70
N ASN A 78 -15.68 3.90 5.47
CA ASN A 78 -16.73 4.92 5.57
C ASN A 78 -16.31 6.29 4.98
N LEU A 79 -15.27 6.33 4.15
CA LEU A 79 -14.83 7.49 3.37
C LEU A 79 -15.15 7.28 1.89
#